data_AF-A0A0M8UWK9-F1
#
_entry.id   AF-A0A0M8UWK9-F1
#
_cell.length_a   1.000
_cell.length_b   1.000
_cell.length_c   1.000
_cell.angle_alpha   90.00
_cell.angle_beta   90.00
_cell.angle_gamma   90.00
#
_symmetry.space_group_name_H-M   'P 1'
#
loop_
_entity.id
_entity.type
_entity.pdbx_description
1 polymer ?
#
loop_
_entity_poly.entity_id
_entity_poly.type
_entity_poly.pdbx_seq_one_letter_code
_entity_poly.pdbx_strand_id
1 'polypeptide(L)'
;MRWSDLVQFCAISPSCDDRASTAYFQDRLARFVLDYRRLLRILATLPQHPAVVVNEYYDPFGPDVSCVREEGLTPRKAQVLRSRLAVLNAVLRQGAETAGFTAVKPDFEGHRLCNAQPYVQGPADRAPLHPTAAGALAIAIALALALALALALALALADQQALPSNEN
;
A
#
# COMPACT_ATOMS: atom_id res chain seq x y z
N MET A 1 -8.87 4.13 6.24
CA MET A 1 -7.98 5.27 5.97
C MET A 1 -8.45 6.21 4.85
N ARG A 2 -9.25 5.76 3.84
CA ARG A 2 -9.80 6.60 2.74
C ARG A 2 -8.77 7.58 2.14
N TRP A 3 -7.69 7.02 1.59
CA TRP A 3 -6.53 7.77 1.08
C TRP A 3 -6.91 8.90 0.10
N SER A 4 -7.81 8.64 -0.85
CA SER A 4 -8.23 9.66 -1.84
C SER A 4 -8.85 10.91 -1.20
N ASP A 5 -9.52 10.79 -0.05
CA ASP A 5 -10.04 11.96 0.68
C ASP A 5 -8.90 12.85 1.19
N LEU A 6 -7.81 12.25 1.68
CA LEU A 6 -6.65 12.98 2.18
C LEU A 6 -5.95 13.74 1.05
N VAL A 7 -5.89 13.13 -0.14
CA VAL A 7 -5.38 13.79 -1.34
C VAL A 7 -6.29 14.95 -1.73
N GLN A 8 -7.60 14.73 -1.82
CA GLN A 8 -8.57 15.76 -2.16
C GLN A 8 -8.52 16.94 -1.16
N PHE A 9 -8.49 16.65 0.13
CA PHE A 9 -8.34 17.66 1.18
C PHE A 9 -7.06 18.47 0.99
N CYS A 10 -5.93 17.82 0.72
CA CYS A 10 -4.65 18.51 0.50
C CYS A 10 -4.67 19.36 -0.79
N ALA A 11 -5.33 18.87 -1.84
CA ALA A 11 -5.46 19.57 -3.11
C ALA A 11 -6.21 20.91 -2.94
N ILE A 12 -7.37 20.90 -2.28
CA ILE A 12 -8.21 22.10 -2.11
C ILE A 12 -7.76 23.06 -1.00
N SER A 13 -6.94 22.58 -0.05
CA SER A 13 -6.52 23.39 1.11
C SER A 13 -5.33 24.29 0.78
N PRO A 14 -5.19 25.49 1.37
CA PRO A 14 -4.01 26.34 1.16
C PRO A 14 -2.70 25.64 1.58
N SER A 15 -2.76 24.89 2.68
CA SER A 15 -1.70 24.01 3.15
C SER A 15 -2.29 22.66 3.53
N CYS A 16 -1.45 21.63 3.50
CA CYS A 16 -1.77 20.34 4.11
C CYS A 16 -0.59 19.82 4.94
N ASP A 17 0.31 20.74 5.31
CA ASP A 17 1.57 20.54 6.06
C ASP A 17 1.54 21.40 7.35
N ASP A 18 0.45 21.28 8.09
CA ASP A 18 0.22 22.06 9.32
C ASP A 18 -0.22 21.14 10.46
N ARG A 19 -0.33 21.70 11.67
CA ARG A 19 -0.69 20.94 12.87
C ARG A 19 -2.08 20.30 12.75
N ALA A 20 -3.03 20.99 12.15
CA ALA A 20 -4.41 20.51 12.05
C ALA A 20 -4.52 19.33 11.08
N SER A 21 -3.97 19.47 9.87
CA SER A 21 -3.91 18.41 8.87
C SER A 21 -3.07 17.21 9.33
N THR A 22 -2.02 17.46 10.11
CA THR A 22 -1.22 16.39 10.75
C THR A 22 -2.03 15.64 11.80
N ALA A 23 -2.70 16.35 12.71
CA ALA A 23 -3.56 15.72 13.72
C ALA A 23 -4.70 14.91 13.07
N TYR A 24 -5.31 15.44 12.01
CA TYR A 24 -6.33 14.73 11.23
C TYR A 24 -5.78 13.43 10.61
N PHE A 25 -4.60 13.47 9.99
CA PHE A 25 -3.96 12.27 9.47
C PHE A 25 -3.67 11.24 10.58
N GLN A 26 -3.17 11.69 11.73
CA GLN A 26 -2.82 10.82 12.84
C GLN A 26 -4.06 10.15 13.49
N ASP A 27 -5.17 10.87 13.70
CA ASP A 27 -6.42 10.26 14.19
C ASP A 27 -6.93 9.19 13.22
N ARG A 28 -6.94 9.50 11.92
CA ARG A 28 -7.40 8.55 10.89
C ARG A 28 -6.49 7.32 10.81
N LEU A 29 -5.18 7.53 10.93
CA LEU A 29 -4.19 6.45 10.94
C LEU A 29 -4.37 5.57 12.20
N ALA A 30 -4.55 6.17 13.37
CA ALA A 30 -4.73 5.44 14.62
C ALA A 30 -5.97 4.53 14.58
N ARG A 31 -7.11 5.03 14.07
CA ARG A 31 -8.31 4.22 13.85
C ARG A 31 -8.05 3.07 12.88
N PHE A 32 -7.39 3.37 11.76
CA PHE A 32 -7.01 2.35 10.78
C PHE A 32 -6.11 1.26 11.40
N VAL A 33 -5.13 1.64 12.22
CA VAL A 33 -4.23 0.69 12.90
C VAL A 33 -5.01 -0.26 13.81
N LEU A 34 -6.00 0.25 14.55
CA LEU A 34 -6.84 -0.59 15.44
C LEU A 34 -7.65 -1.61 14.63
N ASP A 35 -8.34 -1.16 13.59
CA ASP A 35 -9.15 -2.02 12.72
C ASP A 35 -8.27 -3.06 12.00
N TYR A 36 -7.13 -2.62 11.48
CA TYR A 36 -6.19 -3.46 10.76
C TYR A 36 -5.58 -4.55 11.67
N ARG A 37 -5.12 -4.20 12.88
CA ARG A 37 -4.62 -5.18 13.86
C ARG A 37 -5.68 -6.17 14.30
N ARG A 38 -6.95 -5.74 14.39
CA ARG A 38 -8.06 -6.65 14.67
C ARG A 38 -8.25 -7.64 13.52
N LEU A 39 -8.26 -7.17 12.28
CA LEU A 39 -8.36 -8.03 11.09
C LEU A 39 -7.23 -9.05 11.03
N LEU A 40 -5.99 -8.62 11.21
CA LEU A 40 -4.81 -9.51 11.18
C LEU A 40 -4.89 -10.63 12.22
N ARG A 41 -5.31 -10.32 13.45
CA ARG A 41 -5.52 -11.33 14.49
C ARG A 41 -6.58 -12.36 14.10
N ILE A 42 -7.70 -11.91 13.53
CA ILE A 42 -8.76 -12.81 13.06
C ILE A 42 -8.20 -13.75 11.98
N LEU A 43 -7.51 -13.19 10.97
CA LEU A 43 -6.92 -13.96 9.88
C LEU A 43 -5.90 -14.99 10.39
N ALA A 44 -5.06 -14.63 11.35
CA ALA A 44 -4.05 -15.52 11.92
C ALA A 44 -4.66 -16.70 12.70
N THR A 45 -5.88 -16.52 13.22
CA THR A 45 -6.62 -17.56 13.95
C THR A 45 -7.55 -18.40 13.08
N LEU A 46 -7.61 -18.15 11.76
CA LEU A 46 -8.45 -18.95 10.87
C LEU A 46 -7.97 -20.40 10.82
N PRO A 47 -8.89 -21.38 10.78
CA PRO A 47 -8.52 -22.77 10.56
C PRO A 47 -7.83 -22.92 9.20
N GLN A 48 -6.94 -23.90 9.09
CA GLN A 48 -6.11 -24.15 7.90
C GLN A 48 -5.04 -23.09 7.62
N HIS A 49 -4.89 -22.06 8.46
CA HIS A 49 -3.83 -21.04 8.39
C HIS A 49 -3.53 -20.58 6.95
N PRO A 50 -4.51 -19.94 6.27
CA PRO A 50 -4.36 -19.60 4.86
C PRO A 50 -3.17 -18.66 4.65
N ALA A 51 -2.51 -18.80 3.51
CA ALA A 51 -1.51 -17.82 3.08
C ALA A 51 -2.20 -16.46 2.86
N VAL A 52 -1.70 -15.42 3.54
CA VAL A 52 -2.22 -14.06 3.44
C VAL A 52 -1.13 -13.15 2.87
N VAL A 53 -1.49 -12.40 1.84
CA VAL A 53 -0.67 -11.32 1.29
C VAL A 53 -1.37 -9.99 1.52
N VAL A 54 -0.68 -9.07 2.17
CA VAL A 54 -1.14 -7.71 2.41
C VAL A 54 -0.59 -6.79 1.31
N ASN A 55 -1.49 -6.20 0.54
CA ASN A 55 -1.11 -5.21 -0.46
C ASN A 55 -0.87 -3.84 0.19
N GLU A 56 0.33 -3.32 0.05
CA GLU A 56 0.63 -1.91 0.32
C GLU A 56 0.05 -1.01 -0.78
N TYR A 57 -0.08 0.28 -0.50
CA TYR A 57 -0.48 1.25 -1.52
C TYR A 57 0.68 1.56 -2.47
N TYR A 58 0.37 1.71 -3.76
CA TYR A 58 1.27 2.31 -4.75
C TYR A 58 1.43 3.82 -4.50
N ASP A 59 2.55 4.40 -4.95
CA ASP A 59 2.77 5.85 -4.96
C ASP A 59 2.19 6.44 -6.26
N PRO A 60 1.06 7.17 -6.22
CA PRO A 60 0.48 7.74 -7.43
C PRO A 60 1.30 8.92 -7.95
N PHE A 61 2.18 9.50 -7.13
CA PHE A 61 2.90 10.73 -7.46
C PHE A 61 4.34 10.41 -7.86
N GLY A 62 4.80 10.97 -8.97
CA GLY A 62 6.20 10.94 -9.36
C GLY A 62 7.01 12.10 -8.80
N PRO A 63 8.25 12.28 -9.27
CA PRO A 63 8.92 13.57 -9.16
C PRO A 63 8.17 14.66 -9.93
N ASP A 64 7.41 14.28 -10.97
CA ASP A 64 6.52 15.17 -11.72
C ASP A 64 5.07 15.09 -11.22
N VAL A 65 4.48 16.25 -11.02
CA VAL A 65 3.06 16.48 -10.66
C VAL A 65 2.45 17.61 -11.51
N SER A 66 3.08 17.96 -12.63
CA SER A 66 2.65 19.04 -13.51
C SER A 66 1.23 18.86 -14.04
N CYS A 67 0.84 17.61 -14.33
CA CYS A 67 -0.48 17.26 -14.85
C CYS A 67 -1.64 17.47 -13.86
N VAL A 68 -1.33 17.69 -12.56
CA VAL A 68 -2.34 17.90 -11.50
C VAL A 68 -2.20 19.26 -10.80
N ARG A 69 -1.49 20.19 -11.44
CA ARG A 69 -1.20 21.50 -10.85
C ARG A 69 -2.44 22.37 -10.73
N GLU A 70 -3.29 22.34 -11.76
CA GLU A 70 -4.54 23.12 -11.81
C GLU A 70 -5.57 22.63 -10.77
N GLU A 71 -5.43 21.38 -10.34
CA GLU A 71 -6.19 20.75 -9.26
C GLU A 71 -5.63 21.11 -7.88
N GLY A 72 -4.59 21.95 -7.81
CA GLY A 72 -4.03 22.45 -6.56
C GLY A 72 -2.98 21.55 -5.92
N LEU A 73 -2.51 20.50 -6.61
CA LEU A 73 -1.41 19.64 -6.15
C LEU A 73 -0.05 20.19 -6.60
N THR A 74 0.59 20.93 -5.70
CA THR A 74 1.97 21.41 -5.89
C THR A 74 2.99 20.31 -5.55
N PRO A 75 4.25 20.43 -5.99
CA PRO A 75 5.32 19.50 -5.59
C PRO A 75 5.46 19.34 -4.07
N ARG A 76 5.31 20.45 -3.31
CA ARG A 76 5.36 20.41 -1.84
C ARG A 76 4.19 19.61 -1.24
N LYS A 77 2.97 19.83 -1.73
CA LYS A 77 1.79 19.06 -1.30
C LYS A 77 1.92 17.58 -1.64
N ALA A 78 2.41 17.26 -2.84
CA ALA A 78 2.69 15.89 -3.24
C ALA A 78 3.73 15.24 -2.33
N GLN A 79 4.79 15.95 -1.93
CA GLN A 79 5.78 15.44 -0.98
C GLN A 79 5.16 15.09 0.38
N VAL A 80 4.29 15.95 0.91
CA VAL A 80 3.57 15.70 2.16
C VAL A 80 2.69 14.47 2.06
N LEU A 81 1.94 14.33 0.96
CA LEU A 81 1.13 13.15 0.68
C LEU A 81 2.01 11.88 0.59
N ARG A 82 3.10 11.91 -0.18
CA ARG A 82 4.03 10.77 -0.29
C ARG A 82 4.61 10.37 1.08
N SER A 83 4.93 11.33 1.94
CA SER A 83 5.38 11.05 3.32
C SER A 83 4.29 10.36 4.14
N ARG A 84 3.05 10.85 4.09
CA ARG A 84 1.90 10.21 4.77
C ARG A 84 1.59 8.81 4.24
N LEU A 85 1.70 8.63 2.93
CA LEU A 85 1.56 7.32 2.28
C LEU A 85 2.64 6.35 2.75
N ALA A 86 3.88 6.80 2.87
CA ALA A 86 4.98 5.98 3.39
C ALA A 86 4.72 5.53 4.84
N VAL A 87 4.16 6.40 5.69
CA VAL A 87 3.76 6.04 7.06
C VAL A 87 2.64 5.00 7.05
N LEU A 88 1.62 5.15 6.20
CA LEU A 88 0.55 4.16 6.06
C LEU A 88 1.07 2.80 5.59
N ASN A 89 1.96 2.80 4.59
CA ASN A 89 2.58 1.59 4.07
C ASN A 89 3.50 0.92 5.11
N ALA A 90 4.19 1.70 5.96
CA ALA A 90 4.94 1.14 7.08
C ALA A 90 4.03 0.42 8.08
N VAL A 91 2.84 0.98 8.39
CA VAL A 91 1.84 0.31 9.24
C VAL A 91 1.36 -1.00 8.61
N LEU A 92 1.05 -1.00 7.32
CA LEU A 92 0.62 -2.21 6.59
C LEU A 92 1.70 -3.29 6.65
N ARG A 93 2.93 -2.94 6.29
CA ARG A 93 4.06 -3.87 6.29
C ARG A 93 4.34 -4.44 7.68
N GLN A 94 4.50 -3.59 8.68
CA GLN A 94 4.80 -4.02 10.05
C GLN A 94 3.69 -4.90 10.62
N GLY A 95 2.42 -4.57 10.35
CA GLY A 95 1.30 -5.39 10.79
C GLY A 95 1.31 -6.77 10.14
N ALA A 96 1.51 -6.85 8.83
CA ALA A 96 1.63 -8.11 8.10
C ALA A 96 2.77 -8.98 8.65
N GLU A 97 3.97 -8.42 8.76
CA GLU A 97 5.16 -9.11 9.28
C GLU A 97 4.95 -9.63 10.70
N THR A 98 4.35 -8.80 11.58
CA THR A 98 4.03 -9.21 12.96
C THR A 98 3.04 -10.38 13.02
N ALA A 99 2.13 -10.46 12.05
CA ALA A 99 1.16 -11.55 11.95
C ALA A 99 1.71 -12.78 11.21
N GLY A 100 2.97 -12.76 10.75
CA GLY A 100 3.57 -13.84 9.95
C GLY A 100 3.09 -13.85 8.49
N PHE A 101 2.55 -12.74 7.99
CA PHE A 101 2.06 -12.60 6.62
C PHE A 101 3.07 -11.87 5.74
N THR A 102 2.91 -12.02 4.42
CA THR A 102 3.72 -11.29 3.43
C THR A 102 3.08 -9.94 3.13
N ALA A 103 3.88 -8.86 3.11
CA ALA A 103 3.47 -7.58 2.55
C ALA A 103 4.12 -7.39 1.18
N VAL A 104 3.37 -6.84 0.22
CA VAL A 104 3.90 -6.48 -1.10
C VAL A 104 3.56 -5.04 -1.44
N LYS A 105 4.52 -4.30 -2.01
CA LYS A 105 4.27 -2.98 -2.59
C LYS A 105 4.35 -3.06 -4.11
N PRO A 106 3.24 -2.84 -4.83
CA PRO A 106 3.26 -2.71 -6.28
C PRO A 106 4.17 -1.55 -6.70
N ASP A 107 4.96 -1.77 -7.75
CA ASP A 107 5.82 -0.73 -8.31
C ASP A 107 5.14 -0.07 -9.52
N PHE A 108 4.98 1.25 -9.43
CA PHE A 108 4.36 2.09 -10.45
C PHE A 108 5.39 3.04 -11.09
N GLU A 109 6.70 2.83 -10.86
CA GLU A 109 7.75 3.59 -11.52
C GLU A 109 7.59 3.58 -13.05
N GLY A 110 7.76 4.75 -13.67
CA GLY A 110 7.47 4.96 -15.11
C GLY A 110 5.99 5.05 -15.49
N HIS A 111 5.06 4.71 -14.58
CA HIS A 111 3.61 4.63 -14.82
C HIS A 111 2.77 5.36 -13.77
N ARG A 112 3.33 6.38 -13.12
CA ARG A 112 2.62 7.21 -12.15
C ARG A 112 1.69 8.20 -12.86
N LEU A 113 0.95 8.99 -12.09
CA LEU A 113 -0.17 9.80 -12.57
C LEU A 113 0.15 10.72 -13.76
N CYS A 114 1.32 11.35 -13.76
CA CYS A 114 1.74 12.27 -14.83
C CYS A 114 2.63 11.63 -15.91
N ASN A 115 2.82 10.31 -15.88
CA ASN A 115 3.55 9.61 -16.94
C ASN A 115 2.66 9.42 -18.18
N ALA A 116 3.27 9.19 -19.35
CA ALA A 116 2.56 9.05 -20.62
C ALA A 116 1.61 7.83 -20.68
N GLN A 117 1.92 6.77 -19.93
CA GLN A 117 1.08 5.57 -19.82
C GLN A 117 0.75 5.32 -18.35
N PRO A 118 -0.17 6.09 -17.76
CA PRO A 118 -0.38 6.04 -16.32
C PRO A 118 -1.14 4.77 -15.91
N TYR A 119 -0.68 4.15 -14.83
CA TYR A 119 -1.39 3.11 -14.09
C TYR A 119 -2.40 3.69 -13.10
N VAL A 120 -2.50 5.01 -13.04
CA VAL A 120 -3.36 5.75 -12.11
C VAL A 120 -4.34 6.59 -12.91
N GLN A 121 -5.61 6.55 -12.53
CA GLN A 121 -6.68 7.37 -13.09
C GLN A 121 -6.47 8.85 -12.74
N GLY A 122 -6.66 9.70 -13.74
CA GLY A 122 -6.54 11.16 -13.68
C GLY A 122 -7.67 11.82 -12.87
N PRO A 123 -7.57 13.15 -12.62
CA PRO A 123 -8.58 13.90 -11.87
C PRO A 123 -9.97 13.91 -12.51
N ALA A 124 -10.04 13.83 -13.85
CA ALA A 124 -11.30 13.84 -14.61
C ALA A 124 -11.89 12.43 -14.84
N ASP A 125 -11.19 11.37 -14.43
CA ASP A 125 -11.66 10.00 -14.60
C ASP A 125 -12.75 9.64 -13.58
N ARG A 126 -13.44 8.53 -13.81
CA ARG A 126 -14.56 8.06 -12.95
C ARG A 126 -14.14 7.80 -11.51
N ALA A 127 -12.90 7.36 -11.28
CA ALA A 127 -12.37 7.09 -9.96
C ALA A 127 -10.96 7.69 -9.83
N PRO A 128 -10.85 9.02 -9.60
CA PRO A 128 -9.56 9.68 -9.51
C PRO A 128 -8.62 8.99 -8.51
N LEU A 129 -7.34 8.91 -8.88
CA LEU A 129 -6.26 8.30 -8.11
C LEU A 129 -6.36 6.78 -7.92
N HIS A 130 -7.39 6.11 -8.45
CA HIS A 130 -7.49 4.64 -8.46
C HIS A 130 -6.66 4.05 -9.60
N PRO A 131 -6.33 2.76 -9.57
CA PRO A 131 -5.63 2.15 -10.68
C PRO A 131 -6.46 2.18 -11.97
N THR A 132 -5.80 2.34 -13.13
CA THR A 132 -6.38 1.98 -14.42
C THR A 132 -6.44 0.45 -14.55
N ALA A 133 -6.97 -0.08 -15.66
CA ALA A 133 -6.93 -1.53 -15.91
C ALA A 133 -5.49 -2.08 -15.92
N ALA A 134 -4.55 -1.32 -16.51
CA ALA A 134 -3.13 -1.68 -16.49
C ALA A 134 -2.54 -1.64 -15.08
N GLY A 135 -2.89 -0.62 -14.29
CA GLY A 135 -2.47 -0.55 -12.88
C GLY A 135 -3.03 -1.68 -12.02
N ALA A 136 -4.30 -2.07 -12.23
CA ALA A 136 -4.90 -3.20 -11.54
C ALA A 136 -4.21 -4.52 -11.90
N LEU A 137 -3.83 -4.71 -13.16
CA LEU A 137 -3.06 -5.87 -13.60
C LEU A 137 -1.66 -5.90 -12.96
N ALA A 138 -0.96 -4.77 -12.89
CA ALA A 138 0.35 -4.69 -12.24
C ALA A 138 0.27 -5.06 -10.75
N ILE A 139 -0.78 -4.63 -10.05
CA ILE A 139 -1.05 -5.04 -8.67
C ILE A 139 -1.30 -6.56 -8.59
N ALA A 140 -2.15 -7.10 -9.46
CA ALA A 140 -2.47 -8.53 -9.47
C ALA A 140 -1.23 -9.41 -9.70
N ILE A 141 -0.34 -9.00 -10.62
CA ILE A 141 0.92 -9.70 -10.88
C ILE A 141 1.84 -9.66 -9.66
N ALA A 142 2.01 -8.50 -9.02
CA ALA A 142 2.83 -8.37 -7.82
C ALA A 142 2.33 -9.29 -6.69
N LEU A 143 1.01 -9.36 -6.49
CA LEU A 143 0.39 -10.24 -5.50
C LEU A 143 0.56 -11.72 -5.85
N ALA A 144 0.36 -12.10 -7.11
CA ALA A 144 0.52 -13.48 -7.56
C ALA A 144 1.96 -13.98 -7.37
N LEU A 145 2.96 -13.15 -7.70
CA LEU A 145 4.37 -13.48 -7.49
C LEU A 145 4.71 -13.62 -6.00
N ALA A 146 4.24 -12.70 -5.17
CA ALA A 146 4.45 -12.77 -3.71
C ALA A 146 3.83 -14.03 -3.11
N LEU A 147 2.62 -14.38 -3.52
CA LEU A 147 1.93 -15.59 -3.06
C LEU A 147 2.67 -16.86 -3.50
N ALA A 148 3.10 -16.92 -4.76
CA ALA A 148 3.86 -18.05 -5.28
C ALA A 148 5.18 -18.26 -4.53
N LEU A 149 5.89 -17.17 -4.21
CA LEU A 149 7.13 -17.22 -3.45
C LEU A 149 6.90 -17.68 -2.01
N ALA A 150 5.86 -17.18 -1.34
CA ALA A 150 5.52 -17.58 0.02
C ALA A 150 5.17 -19.08 0.11
N LEU A 151 4.41 -19.59 -0.87
CA LEU A 151 4.07 -21.01 -0.97
C LEU A 151 5.31 -21.88 -1.19
N ALA A 152 6.20 -21.46 -2.10
CA ALA A 152 7.45 -22.19 -2.35
C ALA A 152 8.35 -22.24 -1.10
N LEU A 153 8.43 -21.14 -0.35
CA LEU A 153 9.21 -21.08 0.89
C LEU A 153 8.63 -22.01 1.98
N ALA A 154 7.30 -22.03 2.13
CA ALA A 154 6.62 -22.89 3.08
C ALA A 154 6.85 -24.38 2.78
N LEU A 155 6.80 -24.77 1.50
CA LEU A 155 7.09 -26.14 1.06
C LEU A 155 8.55 -26.53 1.35
N ALA A 156 9.51 -25.64 1.04
CA ALA A 156 10.93 -25.90 1.29
C ALA A 156 11.25 -26.05 2.79
N LEU A 157 10.59 -25.28 3.66
CA LEU A 157 10.76 -25.39 5.12
C LEU A 157 10.16 -26.70 5.67
N ALA A 158 9.02 -27.15 5.12
CA ALA A 158 8.42 -28.43 5.49
C ALA A 158 9.34 -29.61 5.15
N ASP A 159 9.99 -29.59 3.98
CA ASP A 159 10.94 -30.63 3.57
C ASP A 159 12.19 -30.67 4.46
N GLN A 160 12.71 -29.51 4.92
CA GLN A 160 13.87 -29.47 5.83
C GLN A 160 13.56 -30.04 7.22
N GLN A 161 12.34 -29.89 7.71
CA GLN A 161 11.91 -30.45 9.00
C GLN A 161 11.64 -31.96 8.94
N ALA A 162 11.51 -32.54 7.76
CA ALA A 162 11.28 -33.96 7.54
C ALA A 162 12.57 -34.81 7.41
N LEU A 163 13.75 -34.18 7.37
CA LEU A 163 15.03 -34.90 7.35
C LEU A 163 15.38 -35.42 8.76
N PRO A 164 15.63 -36.73 8.94
CA PRO A 164 15.98 -37.28 10.24
C PRO A 164 17.30 -36.67 10.73
N SER A 165 17.31 -36.20 11.97
CA SER A 165 18.53 -35.89 12.71
C SER A 165 19.37 -37.17 12.79
N ASN A 166 20.49 -37.20 12.07
CA ASN A 166 21.54 -38.19 12.32
C ASN A 166 22.07 -37.95 13.73
N GLU A 167 21.57 -38.74 14.68
CA GLU A 167 22.18 -38.91 15.99
C GLU A 167 23.52 -39.64 15.81
N ASN A 168 24.56 -39.08 16.42
CA ASN A 168 25.90 -39.65 16.54
C ASN A 168 26.14 -39.97 18.02
#